data_AF-A0A972UXK5-F1
#
_entry.id   AF-A0A972UXK5-F1
#
_cell.length_a   1.000
_cell.length_b   1.000
_cell.length_c   1.000
_cell.angle_alpha   90.00
_cell.angle_beta   90.00
_cell.angle_gamma   90.00
#
_symmetry.space_group_name_H-M   'P 1'
#
loop_
_entity.id
_entity.type
_entity.pdbx_description
1 polymer ?
#
loop_
_entity_poly.entity_id
_entity_poly.type
_entity_poly.pdbx_seq_one_letter_code
_entity_poly.pdbx_strand_id
1 'polypeptide(L)'
;MATYHEMILYARKLRKNQTEAETILWKYLRNKQIKGFKFLRQYPIIISESNCDYSFVVADFYCSKARLVIELDGEIHKFRKKEDLQKDKDLNKLGIEILRFKNEELVEIDKVLRKIEEYLTD
;
A
#
# COMPACT_ATOMS: atom_id res chain seq x y z
N MET A 1 -12.73 8.64 12.89
CA MET A 1 -12.86 7.24 13.34
C MET A 1 -13.71 6.52 12.30
N ALA A 2 -13.46 5.25 12.00
CA ALA A 2 -14.24 4.51 11.01
C ALA A 2 -14.50 3.07 11.44
N THR A 3 -15.74 2.64 11.24
CA THR A 3 -16.20 1.26 11.36
C THR A 3 -15.57 0.38 10.27
N TYR A 4 -15.58 -0.94 10.48
CA TYR A 4 -15.14 -1.90 9.46
C TYR A 4 -15.88 -1.71 8.11
N HIS A 5 -17.17 -1.38 8.16
CA HIS A 5 -17.96 -1.12 6.96
C HIS A 5 -17.47 0.11 6.20
N GLU A 6 -17.23 1.22 6.90
CA GLU A 6 -16.72 2.46 6.32
C GLU A 6 -15.33 2.27 5.69
N MET A 7 -14.45 1.51 6.35
CA MET A 7 -13.14 1.14 5.82
C MET A 7 -13.25 0.42 4.47
N ILE A 8 -14.14 -0.57 4.36
CA ILE A 8 -14.35 -1.32 3.12
C ILE A 8 -14.97 -0.44 2.02
N LEU A 9 -15.92 0.43 2.36
CA LEU A 9 -16.50 1.39 1.41
C LEU A 9 -15.45 2.38 0.89
N TYR A 10 -14.59 2.87 1.78
CA TYR A 10 -13.51 3.77 1.42
C TYR A 10 -12.50 3.12 0.47
N ALA A 11 -12.04 1.90 0.78
CA ALA A 11 -11.18 1.13 -0.12
C ALA A 11 -11.84 0.89 -1.50
N ARG A 12 -13.15 0.59 -1.53
CA ARG A 12 -13.91 0.46 -2.80
C ARG A 12 -13.96 1.77 -3.59
N LYS A 13 -14.13 2.91 -2.91
CA LYS A 13 -14.09 4.24 -3.53
C LYS A 13 -12.72 4.53 -4.13
N LEU A 14 -11.64 4.24 -3.42
CA LEU A 14 -10.26 4.43 -3.91
C LEU A 14 -9.98 3.57 -5.14
N ARG A 15 -10.42 2.31 -5.16
CA ARG A 15 -10.29 1.44 -6.35
C ARG A 15 -10.99 1.96 -7.61
N LYS A 16 -11.99 2.84 -7.47
CA LYS A 16 -12.68 3.50 -8.59
C LYS A 16 -12.00 4.80 -9.03
N ASN A 17 -11.18 5.39 -8.16
CA ASN A 17 -10.56 6.71 -8.36
C ASN A 17 -9.03 6.61 -8.22
N GLN A 18 -8.42 5.65 -8.93
CA GLN A 18 -6.98 5.45 -8.89
C GLN A 18 -6.25 6.57 -9.61
N THR A 19 -5.07 6.91 -9.11
CA THR A 19 -4.14 7.76 -9.86
C THR A 19 -3.61 7.06 -11.11
N GLU A 20 -3.01 7.83 -12.01
CA GLU A 20 -2.33 7.28 -13.19
C GLU A 20 -1.16 6.38 -12.78
N ALA A 21 -0.36 6.79 -11.79
CA ALA A 21 0.76 6.02 -11.28
C ALA A 21 0.31 4.66 -10.71
N GLU A 22 -0.74 4.64 -9.89
CA GLU A 22 -1.33 3.38 -9.41
C GLU A 22 -1.82 2.51 -10.57
N THR A 23 -2.47 3.12 -11.58
CA THR A 23 -2.97 2.39 -12.74
C THR A 23 -1.84 1.75 -13.53
N ILE A 24 -0.71 2.45 -13.70
CA ILE A 24 0.49 1.94 -14.36
C ILE A 24 1.05 0.76 -13.57
N LEU A 25 1.37 0.93 -12.29
CA LEU A 25 1.99 -0.12 -11.50
C LEU A 25 1.08 -1.35 -11.35
N TRP A 26 -0.24 -1.15 -11.21
CA TRP A 26 -1.19 -2.24 -11.07
C TRP A 26 -1.20 -3.18 -12.29
N LYS A 27 -0.91 -2.69 -13.49
CA LYS A 27 -0.80 -3.55 -14.70
C LYS A 27 0.27 -4.63 -14.54
N TYR A 28 1.32 -4.36 -13.77
CA TYR A 28 2.45 -5.27 -13.56
C TYR A 28 2.32 -6.14 -12.31
N LEU A 29 1.62 -5.65 -11.28
CA LEU A 29 1.46 -6.38 -10.01
C LEU A 29 0.26 -7.35 -10.00
N ARG A 30 -0.77 -7.08 -10.83
CA ARG A 30 -1.99 -7.90 -10.85
C ARG A 30 -1.72 -9.32 -11.32
N ASN A 31 -2.67 -10.22 -11.04
CA ASN A 31 -2.67 -11.60 -11.55
C ASN A 31 -1.40 -12.41 -11.23
N LYS A 32 -0.68 -12.06 -10.15
CA LYS A 32 0.58 -12.71 -9.75
C LYS A 32 1.70 -12.62 -10.80
N GLN A 33 1.70 -11.57 -11.61
CA GLN A 33 2.66 -11.40 -12.71
C GLN A 33 4.12 -11.24 -12.23
N ILE A 34 4.33 -10.67 -11.04
CA ILE A 34 5.68 -10.50 -10.47
C ILE A 34 6.03 -11.66 -9.53
N LYS A 35 6.99 -12.51 -9.94
CA LYS A 35 7.47 -13.68 -9.19
C LYS A 35 6.38 -14.63 -8.64
N GLY A 36 5.15 -14.59 -9.15
CA GLY A 36 4.03 -15.37 -8.61
C GLY A 36 3.40 -14.82 -7.33
N PHE A 37 3.83 -13.65 -6.84
CA PHE A 37 3.33 -13.04 -5.61
C PHE A 37 1.99 -12.33 -5.84
N LYS A 38 1.04 -12.52 -4.92
CA LYS A 38 -0.27 -11.87 -5.00
C LYS A 38 -0.21 -10.48 -4.36
N PHE A 39 -0.50 -9.47 -5.17
CA PHE A 39 -0.73 -8.11 -4.69
C PHE A 39 -2.23 -7.78 -4.67
N LEU A 40 -2.63 -7.03 -3.66
CA LEU A 40 -3.96 -6.44 -3.49
C LEU A 40 -3.82 -4.92 -3.59
N ARG A 41 -4.66 -4.28 -4.41
CA ARG A 41 -4.67 -2.82 -4.54
C ARG A 41 -5.67 -2.16 -3.58
N GLN A 42 -5.32 -0.97 -3.07
CA GLN A 42 -6.13 -0.16 -2.16
C GLN A 42 -6.65 -1.04 -1.01
N TYR A 43 -5.72 -1.66 -0.30
CA TYR A 43 -6.01 -2.69 0.68
C TYR A 43 -6.00 -2.09 2.10
N PRO A 44 -7.11 -2.15 2.83
CA PRO A 44 -7.14 -1.67 4.20
C PRO A 44 -6.40 -2.64 5.13
N ILE A 45 -5.48 -2.10 5.94
CA ILE A 45 -4.71 -2.82 6.94
C ILE A 45 -5.05 -2.22 8.30
N ILE A 46 -5.62 -3.03 9.18
CA ILE A 46 -5.89 -2.64 10.58
C ILE A 46 -4.55 -2.62 11.31
N ILE A 47 -4.21 -1.49 11.92
CA ILE A 47 -2.97 -1.26 12.68
C ILE A 47 -3.18 -1.23 14.19
N SER A 48 -4.40 -0.98 14.65
CA SER A 48 -4.79 -1.14 16.06
C SER A 48 -6.28 -1.41 16.18
N GLU A 49 -6.66 -2.17 17.20
CA GLU A 49 -8.03 -2.48 17.56
C GLU A 49 -8.22 -2.23 19.06
N SER A 50 -9.32 -1.59 19.45
CA SER A 50 -9.69 -1.38 20.85
C SER A 50 -11.20 -1.47 21.02
N ASN A 51 -11.67 -2.46 21.79
CA ASN A 51 -13.08 -2.76 22.14
C ASN A 51 -14.11 -2.74 21.00
N CYS A 52 -14.35 -1.58 20.37
CA CYS A 52 -15.29 -1.38 19.25
C CYS A 52 -14.70 -0.56 18.08
N ASP A 53 -13.42 -0.19 18.13
CA ASP A 53 -12.79 0.77 17.22
C ASP A 53 -11.56 0.21 16.52
N TYR A 54 -11.40 0.58 15.25
CA TYR A 54 -10.27 0.21 14.42
C TYR A 54 -9.51 1.45 13.93
N SER A 55 -8.19 1.42 14.06
CA SER A 55 -7.30 2.28 13.29
C SER A 55 -6.79 1.47 12.11
N PHE A 56 -6.83 2.05 10.92
CA PHE A 56 -6.35 1.41 9.70
C PHE A 56 -5.64 2.40 8.79
N VAL A 57 -4.85 1.83 7.89
CA VAL A 57 -4.33 2.50 6.70
C VAL A 57 -4.90 1.83 5.47
N VAL A 58 -5.02 2.55 4.35
CA VAL A 58 -5.25 1.92 3.05
C VAL A 58 -3.95 2.02 2.29
N ALA A 59 -3.32 0.87 2.05
CA ALA A 59 -2.11 0.78 1.25
C ALA A 59 -2.48 0.79 -0.24
N ASP A 60 -1.72 1.52 -1.07
CA ASP A 60 -1.92 1.49 -2.52
C ASP A 60 -1.78 0.07 -3.07
N PHE A 61 -0.74 -0.66 -2.63
CA PHE A 61 -0.61 -2.09 -2.85
C PHE A 61 -0.11 -2.83 -1.62
N TYR A 62 -0.62 -4.04 -1.41
CA TYR A 62 -0.20 -4.92 -0.32
C TYR A 62 0.04 -6.34 -0.80
N CYS A 63 1.16 -6.93 -0.41
CA CYS A 63 1.47 -8.34 -0.57
C CYS A 63 1.58 -9.02 0.80
N SER A 64 0.62 -9.90 1.12
CA SER A 64 0.60 -10.58 2.41
C SER A 64 1.76 -11.57 2.59
N LYS A 65 2.18 -12.26 1.52
CA LYS A 65 3.25 -13.25 1.58
C LYS A 65 4.60 -12.60 1.93
N ALA A 66 4.89 -11.47 1.31
CA ALA A 66 6.10 -10.69 1.57
C ALA A 66 5.98 -9.72 2.75
N ARG A 67 4.79 -9.62 3.37
CA ARG A 67 4.44 -8.58 4.37
C ARG A 67 4.88 -7.18 3.89
N LEU A 68 4.59 -6.88 2.63
CA LEU A 68 5.08 -5.68 1.96
C LEU A 68 3.92 -4.76 1.58
N VAL A 69 4.00 -3.51 2.01
CA VAL A 69 3.21 -2.38 1.52
C VAL A 69 4.03 -1.62 0.49
N ILE A 70 3.38 -1.25 -0.62
CA ILE A 70 3.92 -0.31 -1.59
C ILE A 70 3.00 0.91 -1.60
N GLU A 71 3.56 2.10 -1.39
CA GLU A 71 2.85 3.38 -1.52
C GLU A 71 3.44 4.20 -2.68
N LEU A 72 2.57 4.87 -3.43
CA LEU A 72 2.96 5.80 -4.48
C LEU A 72 2.78 7.23 -3.96
N ASP A 73 3.89 7.94 -3.82
CA ASP A 73 3.92 9.33 -3.37
C ASP A 73 3.31 10.24 -4.45
N GLY A 74 2.06 10.65 -4.23
CA GLY A 74 1.52 11.91 -4.75
C GLY A 74 2.03 13.13 -3.94
N GLU A 75 1.85 14.35 -4.48
CA GLU A 75 2.23 15.64 -3.85
C GLU A 75 1.83 15.77 -2.36
N ILE A 76 0.78 15.05 -1.94
CA ILE A 76 0.22 15.05 -0.58
C ILE A 76 1.17 14.41 0.45
N HIS A 77 2.01 13.44 0.06
CA HIS A 77 2.91 12.73 0.98
C HIS A 77 4.20 13.49 1.32
N LYS A 78 4.51 14.58 0.59
CA LYS A 78 5.68 15.45 0.89
C LYS A 78 5.58 16.12 2.26
N PHE A 79 4.38 16.20 2.85
CA PHE A 79 4.11 16.81 4.15
C PHE A 79 3.50 15.79 5.13
N ARG A 80 4.28 14.78 5.53
CA ARG A 80 3.82 13.80 6.53
C ARG A 80 3.55 14.47 7.88
N LYS A 81 2.33 14.29 8.38
CA LYS A 81 1.99 14.71 9.74
C LYS A 81 2.53 13.68 10.74
N LYS A 82 2.63 14.06 12.03
CA LYS A 82 3.03 13.14 13.11
C LYS A 82 2.18 11.85 13.15
N GLU A 83 0.91 11.94 12.78
CA GLU A 83 0.01 10.78 12.67
C GLU A 83 0.46 9.77 11.61
N ASP A 84 0.98 10.21 10.47
CA ASP A 84 1.45 9.31 9.40
C ASP A 84 2.72 8.56 9.83
N LEU A 85 3.62 9.24 10.57
CA LEU A 85 4.81 8.62 11.15
C LEU A 85 4.44 7.57 12.22
N GLN A 86 3.35 7.78 12.96
CA GLN A 86 2.89 6.80 13.94
C GLN A 86 2.31 5.56 13.25
N LYS A 87 1.51 5.75 12.19
CA LYS A 87 0.96 4.66 11.37
C LYS A 87 2.05 3.80 10.74
N ASP A 88 3.11 4.42 10.22
CA ASP A 88 4.28 3.70 9.70
C ASP A 88 4.94 2.83 10.77
N LYS A 89 5.11 3.37 11.99
CA LYS A 89 5.66 2.60 13.10
C LYS A 89 4.76 1.42 13.47
N ASP A 90 3.45 1.60 13.45
CA ASP A 90 2.52 0.55 13.81
C ASP A 90 2.48 -0.57 12.75
N LEU A 91 2.58 -0.23 11.46
CA LEU A 91 2.80 -1.22 10.40
C LEU A 91 4.11 -2.00 10.60
N ASN A 92 5.21 -1.30 10.91
CA ASN A 92 6.49 -1.95 11.16
C ASN A 92 6.45 -2.88 12.40
N LYS A 93 5.72 -2.53 13.46
CA LYS A 93 5.49 -3.42 14.62
C LYS A 93 4.71 -4.67 14.23
N LEU A 94 3.82 -4.55 13.24
CA LEU A 94 3.16 -5.68 12.60
C LEU A 94 4.07 -6.40 11.60
N GLY A 95 5.38 -6.17 11.60
CA GLY A 95 6.35 -6.80 10.70
C GLY A 95 6.05 -6.56 9.22
N ILE A 96 5.36 -5.46 8.90
CA ILE A 96 5.05 -5.06 7.53
C ILE A 96 6.08 -4.02 7.10
N GLU A 97 6.81 -4.32 6.03
CA GLU A 97 7.73 -3.38 5.41
C GLU A 97 7.00 -2.42 4.47
N ILE A 98 7.49 -1.19 4.35
CA ILE A 98 6.87 -0.15 3.55
C ILE A 98 7.86 0.37 2.50
N LEU A 99 7.61 0.04 1.25
CA LEU A 99 8.36 0.51 0.09
C LEU A 99 7.61 1.66 -0.59
N ARG A 100 8.33 2.72 -0.95
CA ARG A 100 7.72 3.93 -1.51
C ARG A 100 8.40 4.36 -2.79
N PHE A 101 7.58 4.85 -3.71
CA PHE A 101 8.01 5.40 -4.99
C PHE A 101 7.31 6.72 -5.24
N LYS A 102 8.03 7.70 -5.77
CA LYS A 102 7.40 8.89 -6.34
C LYS A 102 6.73 8.55 -7.66
N ASN A 103 5.69 9.29 -8.01
CA ASN A 103 4.99 9.11 -9.29
C ASN A 103 5.94 9.19 -10.49
N GLU A 104 6.95 10.05 -10.46
CA GLU A 104 7.90 10.21 -11.57
C GLU A 104 8.83 9.00 -11.73
N GLU A 105 9.03 8.18 -10.69
CA GLU A 105 9.85 6.96 -10.79
C GLU A 105 9.20 5.90 -11.68
N LEU A 106 7.87 5.98 -11.89
CA LEU A 106 7.15 5.01 -12.72
C LEU A 106 7.46 5.15 -14.22
N VAL A 107 8.13 6.24 -14.63
CA VAL A 107 8.69 6.37 -15.98
C VAL A 107 9.75 5.29 -16.24
N GLU A 108 10.53 4.91 -15.22
CA GLU A 108 11.50 3.82 -15.25
C GLU A 108 10.89 2.54 -14.64
N ILE A 109 9.76 2.06 -15.16
CA ILE A 109 8.98 0.98 -14.54
C ILE A 109 9.79 -0.29 -14.25
N ASP A 110 10.73 -0.67 -15.12
CA ASP A 110 11.58 -1.84 -14.92
C ASP A 110 12.45 -1.72 -13.66
N LYS A 111 12.91 -0.51 -13.32
CA LYS A 111 13.69 -0.23 -12.12
C LYS A 111 12.82 -0.33 -10.87
N VAL A 112 11.59 0.16 -10.94
CA VAL A 112 10.59 0.01 -9.88
C VAL A 112 10.29 -1.46 -9.62
N LEU A 113 10.06 -2.24 -10.68
CA LEU A 113 9.78 -3.68 -10.56
C LEU A 113 10.96 -4.45 -9.98
N ARG A 114 12.19 -4.20 -10.45
CA ARG A 114 13.39 -4.81 -9.86
C ARG A 114 13.52 -4.52 -8.37
N LYS A 115 13.27 -3.28 -7.95
CA LYS A 115 13.31 -2.91 -6.53
C LYS A 115 12.23 -3.63 -5.73
N ILE A 116 11.02 -3.78 -6.27
CA ILE A 116 9.95 -4.57 -5.61
C ILE A 116 10.39 -6.03 -5.46
N GLU A 117 10.98 -6.60 -6.51
CA GLU A 117 11.42 -8.00 -6.52
C GLU A 117 12.47 -8.35 -5.46
N GLU A 118 13.27 -7.39 -5.00
CA GLU A 118 14.24 -7.56 -3.92
C GLU A 118 13.56 -7.92 -2.58
N TYR A 119 12.30 -7.51 -2.39
CA TYR A 119 11.52 -7.77 -1.18
C TYR A 119 10.64 -9.03 -1.29
N LEU A 120 10.64 -9.70 -2.44
CA LEU A 120 9.82 -10.88 -2.71
C LEU A 120 10.65 -12.16 -2.50
N THR A 121 11.03 -12.42 -1.26
CA THR A 121 11.69 -13.65 -0.83
C THR A 121 10.68 -14.66 -0.30
N ASP A 122 11.01 -15.95 -0.46
CA ASP A 122 10.22 -17.08 0.05
C ASP A 122 10.56 -17.41 1.51
#